data_AF-A0A6U9WTP6-F1
#
_entry.id   AF-A0A6U9WTP6-F1
#
_cell.length_a   1.000
_cell.length_b   1.000
_cell.length_c   1.000
_cell.angle_alpha   90.00
_cell.angle_beta   90.00
_cell.angle_gamma   90.00
#
_symmetry.space_group_name_H-M   'P 1'
#
loop_
_entity.id
_entity.type
_entity.pdbx_description
1 polymer ?
#
loop_
_entity_poly.entity_id
_entity_poly.type
_entity_poly.pdbx_seq_one_letter_code
_entity_poly.pdbx_strand_id
1 'polypeptide(L)'
;MASMRKRGSSPSFLPADSSVFFTIAVAMVSFFAGTIVTVHMNMECVGNANGLHSGVGGDHVHHFMDTKVEMLAQKRVRELQNAMPPPPHPNCEEKDQNEATNAAKATAASQPRVLKFPDSTKNYASGMVRTPKTDFFERLDLGVPMDLPKEYDSEVLVLYNRQQAIPKHYNDPSLLDGAKADAGDNDTTDSSQPSSQIPSMGTEDALKNCEIVNVVLANHDRRQNICTAIVPQYESFHIQKWMRIGYGGKPLDKKQDLRLVSRGMGNNGREQFLPPAKKDHQESWQMLSQYYKHFEAATDVLKPLVQKVATKHKTVTIMVSNFGQSELLANFVCSAKSRNMDLSSVLVFATDLETKELAESLGLTAFYDKWNFEAIPSEAANRYGDRLFTLMMMAKVMCVHMVSSLGYNILFQDVDMVWYKNPIPFFEEKGKLQGFDMMFQDDGGHSGRYLPYSANSGFYYVRNNPRTVHFFSALLNSVDLVLKTDSHQQALIAVMNEHVSLFGLKVKVFSRDTDEFPGGWHYHQKTGKYVRRMLSGTADPYIFHMSWTMNKDNKLLFLQQLGEWYVKDECVHKKPSELDFVVEDSSSPFADECCAAEPIIECHYRDKPSKIPCYDSPPIDKNGKSWWLPNNKLY
;
A
#
# COMPACT_ATOMS: atom_id res chain seq x y z
N MET A 1 36.97 38.20 -32.15
CA MET A 1 37.71 37.17 -32.90
C MET A 1 36.73 36.08 -33.33
N ALA A 2 36.87 35.63 -34.57
CA ALA A 2 36.00 34.72 -35.35
C ALA A 2 35.65 33.41 -34.61
N SER A 3 34.64 32.60 -34.97
CA SER A 3 34.07 32.30 -36.29
C SER A 3 32.71 31.59 -36.14
N MET A 4 31.79 31.89 -37.05
CA MET A 4 30.60 31.10 -37.39
C MET A 4 30.95 29.67 -37.86
N ARG A 5 30.02 28.71 -37.73
CA ARG A 5 29.52 27.89 -38.88
C ARG A 5 28.28 27.00 -38.57
N LYS A 6 27.17 27.39 -39.22
CA LYS A 6 26.14 26.66 -40.01
C LYS A 6 25.65 25.23 -39.68
N ARG A 7 24.31 25.15 -39.77
CA ARG A 7 23.37 24.02 -40.03
C ARG A 7 23.85 22.95 -41.04
N GLY A 8 23.39 21.69 -40.85
CA GLY A 8 23.18 20.73 -41.95
C GLY A 8 22.85 19.28 -41.54
N SER A 9 21.78 18.75 -42.16
CA SER A 9 21.46 17.36 -42.57
C SER A 9 21.07 16.26 -41.56
N SER A 10 19.91 15.66 -41.88
CA SER A 10 19.33 14.38 -41.46
C SER A 10 20.20 13.16 -41.79
N PRO A 11 20.13 12.03 -41.04
CA PRO A 11 20.84 10.82 -41.40
C PRO A 11 19.98 9.89 -42.28
N SER A 12 20.54 9.50 -43.41
CA SER A 12 20.12 8.39 -44.26
C SER A 12 20.57 7.05 -43.68
N PHE A 13 19.69 6.05 -43.70
CA PHE A 13 19.98 4.66 -43.36
C PHE A 13 20.93 4.03 -44.39
N LEU A 14 22.00 3.38 -43.93
CA LEU A 14 22.84 2.44 -44.68
C LEU A 14 22.50 1.00 -44.24
N PRO A 15 22.63 -0.02 -45.12
CA PRO A 15 22.22 -1.39 -44.82
C PRO A 15 23.24 -2.11 -43.94
N ALA A 16 22.74 -2.91 -42.98
CA ALA A 16 23.56 -3.68 -42.05
C ALA A 16 24.32 -4.83 -42.75
N ASP A 17 25.59 -4.99 -42.38
CA ASP A 17 26.51 -6.04 -42.85
C ASP A 17 26.00 -7.47 -42.55
N SER A 18 26.09 -8.33 -43.57
CA SER A 18 25.72 -9.75 -43.57
C SER A 18 26.49 -10.63 -42.56
N SER A 19 27.53 -10.11 -41.91
CA SER A 19 28.28 -10.81 -40.86
C SER A 19 27.52 -10.88 -39.52
N VAL A 20 26.65 -9.90 -39.24
CA VAL A 20 25.88 -9.84 -37.99
C VAL A 20 24.77 -10.90 -37.98
N PHE A 21 24.10 -11.10 -39.12
CA PHE A 21 23.08 -12.15 -39.27
C PHE A 21 23.66 -13.56 -39.14
N PHE A 22 24.85 -13.81 -39.67
CA PHE A 22 25.50 -15.11 -39.56
C PHE A 22 25.90 -15.42 -38.10
N THR A 23 26.39 -14.42 -37.38
CA THR A 23 26.77 -14.56 -35.96
C THR A 23 25.56 -14.84 -35.07
N ILE A 24 24.42 -14.19 -35.34
CA ILE A 24 23.16 -14.41 -34.62
C ILE A 24 22.59 -15.81 -34.91
N ALA A 25 22.66 -16.29 -36.15
CA ALA A 25 22.16 -17.61 -36.52
C ALA A 25 22.96 -18.75 -35.86
N VAL A 26 24.30 -18.65 -35.81
CA VAL A 26 25.17 -19.65 -35.16
C VAL A 26 24.95 -19.68 -33.64
N ALA A 27 24.70 -18.52 -33.02
CA ALA A 27 24.39 -18.43 -31.59
C ALA A 27 23.05 -19.10 -31.24
N MET A 28 22.01 -18.94 -32.07
CA MET A 28 20.72 -19.60 -31.85
C MET A 28 20.81 -21.12 -31.99
N VAL A 29 21.49 -21.64 -33.02
CA VAL A 29 21.64 -23.09 -33.22
C VAL A 29 22.42 -23.73 -32.06
N SER A 30 23.44 -23.05 -31.55
CA SER A 30 24.23 -23.52 -30.39
C SER A 30 23.40 -23.52 -29.09
N PHE A 31 22.52 -22.53 -28.92
CA PHE A 31 21.61 -22.46 -27.78
C PHE A 31 20.60 -23.61 -27.78
N PHE A 32 19.97 -23.91 -28.92
CA PHE A 32 19.00 -25.01 -29.05
C PHE A 32 19.64 -26.40 -28.98
N ALA A 33 20.85 -26.58 -29.53
CA ALA A 33 21.59 -27.83 -29.39
C ALA A 33 21.99 -28.11 -27.93
N GLY A 34 22.40 -27.06 -27.19
CA GLY A 34 22.71 -27.16 -25.76
C GLY A 34 21.48 -27.52 -24.90
N THR A 35 20.29 -27.02 -25.25
CA THR A 35 19.05 -27.37 -24.53
C THR A 35 18.63 -28.82 -24.79
N ILE A 36 18.78 -29.33 -26.02
CA ILE A 36 18.41 -30.71 -26.36
C ILE A 36 19.33 -31.74 -25.69
N VAL A 37 20.64 -31.46 -25.61
CA VAL A 37 21.61 -32.32 -24.91
C VAL A 37 21.34 -32.35 -23.40
N THR A 38 20.96 -31.20 -22.82
CA THR A 38 20.64 -31.12 -21.38
C THR A 38 19.35 -31.84 -21.01
N VAL A 39 18.36 -31.89 -21.93
CA VAL A 39 17.10 -32.62 -21.72
C VAL A 39 17.27 -34.14 -21.83
N HIS A 40 18.24 -34.64 -22.61
CA HIS A 40 18.48 -36.09 -22.74
C HIS A 40 19.29 -36.72 -21.59
N MET A 41 19.94 -35.92 -20.73
CA MET A 41 20.77 -36.46 -19.63
C MET A 41 20.06 -36.59 -18.28
N ASN A 42 18.74 -36.35 -18.20
CA ASN A 42 17.98 -36.31 -16.93
C ASN A 42 16.63 -37.03 -16.95
N MET A 43 16.55 -38.25 -17.52
CA MET A 43 15.38 -39.12 -17.33
C MET A 43 15.77 -40.42 -16.64
N GLU A 44 15.61 -40.43 -15.31
CA GLU A 44 15.40 -41.64 -14.53
C GLU A 44 13.88 -41.90 -14.40
N CYS A 45 13.50 -43.10 -14.87
CA CYS A 45 12.27 -43.87 -14.72
C CYS A 45 11.07 -43.25 -13.96
N VAL A 46 10.06 -42.79 -14.72
CA VAL A 46 8.66 -42.75 -14.27
C VAL A 46 7.80 -43.50 -15.29
N GLY A 47 7.24 -44.63 -14.86
CA GLY A 47 6.38 -45.50 -15.66
C GLY A 47 4.92 -45.05 -15.69
N ASN A 48 4.26 -45.44 -16.80
CA ASN A 48 2.81 -45.58 -17.06
C ASN A 48 1.92 -44.33 -16.78
N ALA A 49 1.11 -43.81 -17.71
CA ALA A 49 0.12 -44.52 -18.51
C ALA A 49 -0.63 -43.54 -19.43
N ASN A 50 -1.20 -44.10 -20.50
CA ASN A 50 -2.37 -43.66 -21.26
C ASN A 50 -2.21 -42.50 -22.25
N GLY A 51 -2.39 -42.85 -23.52
CA GLY A 51 -2.31 -41.99 -24.69
C GLY A 51 -3.37 -40.91 -24.74
N LEU A 52 -3.02 -39.81 -25.40
CA LEU A 52 -3.95 -38.80 -25.88
C LEU A 52 -3.74 -38.58 -27.37
N HIS A 53 -4.84 -38.78 -28.11
CA HIS A 53 -5.06 -38.32 -29.46
C HIS A 53 -4.76 -36.82 -29.60
N SER A 54 -3.92 -36.45 -30.58
CA SER A 54 -3.74 -35.08 -31.03
C SER A 54 -4.74 -34.75 -32.15
N GLY A 55 -5.64 -33.82 -31.86
CA GLY A 55 -6.45 -33.12 -32.84
C GLY A 55 -6.56 -31.66 -32.43
N VAL A 56 -5.77 -30.79 -33.06
CA VAL A 56 -5.99 -29.34 -33.05
C VAL A 56 -5.61 -28.81 -34.43
N GLY A 57 -6.62 -28.34 -35.15
CA GLY A 57 -6.48 -27.49 -36.33
C GLY A 57 -6.70 -26.02 -35.96
N GLY A 58 -6.01 -25.15 -36.71
CA GLY A 58 -6.28 -23.72 -36.96
C GLY A 58 -6.24 -22.76 -35.75
N ASP A 59 -5.77 -21.52 -35.85
CA ASP A 59 -5.14 -20.74 -36.91
C ASP A 59 -4.53 -19.48 -36.27
N HIS A 60 -3.58 -18.86 -36.96
CA HIS A 60 -2.90 -17.58 -36.70
C HIS A 60 -1.67 -17.58 -35.78
N VAL A 61 -0.52 -17.98 -36.37
CA VAL A 61 0.80 -17.51 -35.95
C VAL A 61 1.46 -16.81 -37.13
N HIS A 62 1.98 -15.61 -36.89
CA HIS A 62 2.76 -14.82 -37.84
C HIS A 62 4.00 -15.60 -38.30
N HIS A 63 4.07 -15.97 -39.58
CA HIS A 63 5.23 -16.61 -40.20
C HIS A 63 6.38 -15.60 -40.34
N PHE A 64 7.49 -15.82 -39.61
CA PHE A 64 8.74 -15.08 -39.77
C PHE A 64 9.85 -15.91 -40.45
N MET A 65 9.52 -17.05 -41.09
CA MET A 65 10.48 -17.84 -41.87
C MET A 65 9.86 -18.41 -43.14
N ASP A 66 10.65 -18.41 -44.22
CA ASP A 66 10.33 -18.90 -45.56
C ASP A 66 10.04 -20.42 -45.51
N THR A 67 8.89 -20.83 -46.03
CA THR A 67 8.34 -22.20 -45.99
C THR A 67 9.27 -23.25 -46.62
N LYS A 68 10.19 -22.83 -47.50
CA LYS A 68 11.25 -23.70 -48.04
C LYS A 68 12.29 -24.10 -47.00
N VAL A 69 12.63 -23.21 -46.08
CA VAL A 69 13.63 -23.45 -45.01
C VAL A 69 13.08 -24.45 -43.99
N GLU A 70 11.79 -24.33 -43.67
CA GLU A 70 11.10 -25.23 -42.74
C GLU A 70 11.01 -26.66 -43.28
N MET A 71 10.68 -26.84 -44.57
CA MET A 71 10.68 -28.16 -45.21
C MET A 71 12.09 -28.78 -45.28
N LEU A 72 13.13 -27.98 -45.56
CA LEU A 72 14.51 -28.45 -45.60
C LEU A 72 15.01 -28.89 -44.21
N ALA A 73 14.66 -28.13 -43.16
CA ALA A 73 14.99 -28.48 -41.78
C ALA A 73 14.28 -29.78 -41.34
N GLN A 74 12.99 -29.93 -41.64
CA GLN A 74 12.24 -31.15 -41.31
C GLN A 74 12.72 -32.38 -42.09
N LYS A 75 13.19 -32.21 -43.33
CA LYS A 75 13.81 -33.29 -44.10
C LYS A 75 15.14 -33.71 -43.48
N ARG A 76 15.97 -32.74 -43.06
CA ARG A 76 17.28 -33.02 -42.47
C ARG A 76 17.19 -33.69 -41.09
N VAL A 77 16.18 -33.33 -40.29
CA VAL A 77 15.90 -34.00 -39.01
C VAL A 77 15.52 -35.48 -39.22
N ARG A 78 14.68 -35.78 -40.22
CA ARG A 78 14.31 -37.17 -40.54
C ARG A 78 15.49 -37.99 -41.09
N GLU A 79 16.36 -37.39 -41.89
CA GLU A 79 17.60 -38.04 -42.35
C GLU A 79 18.55 -38.35 -41.19
N LEU A 80 18.66 -37.47 -40.20
CA LEU A 80 19.50 -37.68 -39.02
C LEU A 80 18.93 -38.73 -38.06
N GLN A 81 17.60 -38.78 -37.90
CA GLN A 81 16.92 -39.81 -37.09
C GLN A 81 17.08 -41.22 -37.67
N ASN A 82 17.05 -41.34 -39.00
CA ASN A 82 17.22 -42.63 -39.69
C ASN A 82 18.68 -43.09 -39.77
N ALA A 83 19.65 -42.24 -39.44
CA ALA A 83 21.08 -42.55 -39.47
C ALA A 83 21.66 -42.98 -38.11
N MET A 84 20.85 -43.04 -37.06
CA MET A 84 21.30 -43.45 -35.72
C MET A 84 21.18 -44.98 -35.54
N PRO A 85 22.24 -45.69 -35.10
CA PRO A 85 22.17 -47.11 -34.79
C PRO A 85 21.28 -47.36 -33.56
N PRO A 86 20.63 -48.52 -33.44
CA PRO A 86 19.79 -48.84 -32.28
C PRO A 86 20.64 -48.93 -31.00
N PRO A 87 20.10 -48.47 -29.84
CA PRO A 87 20.84 -48.48 -28.58
C PRO A 87 21.01 -49.91 -28.04
N PRO A 88 22.10 -50.22 -27.31
CA PRO A 88 22.27 -51.51 -26.65
C PRO A 88 21.30 -51.65 -25.47
N HIS A 89 20.66 -52.81 -25.37
CA HIS A 89 19.81 -53.18 -24.22
C HIS A 89 20.64 -53.29 -22.93
N PRO A 90 20.24 -52.62 -21.82
CA PRO A 90 20.72 -52.97 -20.49
C PRO A 90 19.80 -54.05 -19.88
N ASN A 91 20.41 -55.15 -19.40
CA ASN A 91 19.75 -56.16 -18.58
C ASN A 91 19.17 -55.53 -17.30
N CYS A 92 17.85 -55.61 -17.12
CA CYS A 92 17.21 -55.46 -15.82
C CYS A 92 17.00 -56.87 -15.23
N GLU A 93 17.83 -57.25 -14.26
CA GLU A 93 17.60 -58.44 -13.45
C GLU A 93 16.44 -58.16 -12.47
N GLU A 94 15.44 -59.04 -12.48
CA GLU A 94 14.44 -59.18 -11.43
C GLU A 94 15.15 -59.58 -10.12
N LYS A 95 14.89 -58.86 -9.02
CA LYS A 95 15.13 -59.38 -7.67
C LYS A 95 13.83 -59.40 -6.88
N ASP A 96 13.63 -60.56 -6.30
CA ASP A 96 12.39 -61.14 -5.80
C ASP A 96 11.71 -60.40 -4.66
N GLN A 97 10.40 -60.65 -4.65
CA GLN A 97 9.51 -60.60 -3.50
C GLN A 97 10.02 -61.52 -2.38
N ASN A 98 10.25 -60.98 -1.18
CA ASN A 98 9.93 -61.60 0.12
C ASN A 98 10.57 -60.80 1.25
N GLU A 99 9.78 -60.02 1.97
CA GLU A 99 9.92 -59.85 3.43
C GLU A 99 8.69 -59.09 3.97
N ALA A 100 7.55 -59.77 3.92
CA ALA A 100 6.39 -59.44 4.73
C ALA A 100 6.30 -60.45 5.88
N THR A 101 7.02 -60.22 6.98
CA THR A 101 6.69 -60.74 8.32
C THR A 101 7.64 -60.12 9.34
N ASN A 102 7.17 -59.09 10.05
CA ASN A 102 7.40 -58.86 11.48
C ASN A 102 6.77 -57.52 11.91
N ALA A 103 5.44 -57.45 11.80
CA ALA A 103 4.65 -56.49 12.56
C ALA A 103 4.37 -57.11 13.94
N ALA A 104 5.27 -56.90 14.89
CA ALA A 104 5.03 -57.19 16.30
C ALA A 104 5.19 -55.90 17.11
N LYS A 105 4.05 -55.44 17.62
CA LYS A 105 3.79 -54.39 18.63
C LYS A 105 5.02 -53.89 19.39
N ALA A 106 5.38 -52.63 19.13
CA ALA A 106 5.99 -51.75 20.12
C ALA A 106 5.14 -50.48 20.21
N THR A 107 4.19 -50.47 21.16
CA THR A 107 3.60 -49.23 21.68
C THR A 107 4.68 -48.51 22.50
N ALA A 108 5.57 -47.81 21.80
CA ALA A 108 6.40 -46.76 22.39
C ALA A 108 5.60 -45.46 22.30
N ALA A 109 5.34 -44.81 23.44
CA ALA A 109 4.85 -43.45 23.46
C ALA A 109 5.80 -42.59 22.61
N SER A 110 5.31 -42.08 21.47
CA SER A 110 6.14 -41.31 20.54
C SER A 110 6.56 -40.02 21.24
N GLN A 111 7.84 -39.89 21.57
CA GLN A 111 8.36 -38.60 21.99
C GLN A 111 8.05 -37.55 20.91
N PRO A 112 7.67 -36.33 21.28
CA PRO A 112 7.38 -35.28 20.33
C PRO A 112 8.63 -35.02 19.48
N ARG A 113 8.52 -35.25 18.17
CA ARG A 113 9.61 -35.06 17.21
C ARG A 113 9.39 -33.76 16.47
N VAL A 114 10.47 -32.98 16.38
CA VAL A 114 10.51 -31.75 15.57
C VAL A 114 10.24 -32.09 14.11
N LEU A 115 9.32 -31.36 13.47
CA LEU A 115 9.05 -31.47 12.05
C LEU A 115 10.31 -31.08 11.26
N LYS A 116 10.77 -31.96 10.37
CA LYS A 116 11.92 -31.72 9.49
C LYS A 116 11.50 -31.82 8.04
N PHE A 117 12.02 -30.91 7.24
CA PHE A 117 11.91 -30.98 5.80
C PHE A 117 12.74 -32.15 5.24
N PRO A 118 12.30 -32.80 4.15
CA PRO A 118 13.05 -33.88 3.52
C PRO A 118 14.33 -33.37 2.84
N ASP A 119 15.25 -34.30 2.58
CA ASP A 119 16.55 -33.99 1.98
C ASP A 119 16.45 -33.31 0.61
N SER A 120 15.38 -33.60 -0.14
CA SER A 120 15.10 -32.99 -1.45
C SER A 120 14.86 -31.48 -1.41
N THR A 121 14.52 -30.90 -0.24
CA THR A 121 14.28 -29.45 -0.10
C THR A 121 15.39 -28.71 0.63
N LYS A 122 16.44 -29.39 1.11
CA LYS A 122 17.52 -28.81 1.93
C LYS A 122 18.24 -27.61 1.32
N ASN A 123 18.14 -27.39 0.01
CA ASN A 123 18.74 -26.23 -0.65
C ASN A 123 17.93 -24.93 -0.43
N TYR A 124 16.66 -25.02 -0.01
CA TYR A 124 15.78 -23.86 0.16
C TYR A 124 14.85 -23.94 1.38
N ALA A 125 14.71 -25.12 1.99
CA ALA A 125 13.98 -25.37 3.23
C ALA A 125 14.63 -26.53 4.00
N SER A 126 15.39 -26.18 5.05
CA SER A 126 16.12 -27.08 5.95
C SER A 126 15.47 -27.20 7.35
N GLY A 127 14.69 -26.21 7.78
CA GLY A 127 14.00 -26.22 9.09
C GLY A 127 13.00 -25.08 9.24
N MET A 128 12.20 -25.10 10.30
CA MET A 128 11.26 -24.02 10.61
C MET A 128 11.02 -23.83 12.12
N VAL A 129 10.80 -22.59 12.55
CA VAL A 129 10.36 -22.27 13.92
C VAL A 129 9.21 -21.28 13.92
N ARG A 130 8.48 -21.22 15.04
CA ARG A 130 7.46 -20.21 15.32
C ARG A 130 8.04 -19.16 16.25
N THR A 131 7.63 -17.91 16.08
CA THR A 131 7.97 -16.83 17.00
C THR A 131 6.77 -15.89 17.20
N PRO A 132 6.61 -15.25 18.37
CA PRO A 132 5.47 -14.36 18.60
C PRO A 132 5.46 -13.18 17.61
N LYS A 133 4.29 -12.87 17.06
CA LYS A 133 4.11 -11.76 16.10
C LYS A 133 4.47 -10.40 16.70
N THR A 134 4.12 -10.17 17.97
CA THR A 134 4.44 -8.92 18.69
C THR A 134 5.94 -8.72 18.82
N ASP A 135 6.66 -9.73 19.34
CA ASP A 135 8.12 -9.72 19.45
C ASP A 135 8.80 -9.52 18.07
N PHE A 136 8.24 -10.14 17.03
CA PHE A 136 8.75 -9.97 15.66
C PHE A 136 8.67 -8.52 15.16
N PHE A 137 7.51 -7.88 15.29
CA PHE A 137 7.30 -6.51 14.83
C PHE A 137 7.99 -5.47 15.73
N GLU A 138 8.23 -5.77 17.00
CA GLU A 138 9.01 -4.91 17.89
C GLU A 138 10.49 -4.86 17.51
N ARG A 139 11.05 -5.99 17.04
CA ARG A 139 12.46 -6.10 16.64
C ARG A 139 12.71 -5.70 15.19
N LEU A 140 11.77 -6.04 14.30
CA LEU A 140 11.80 -5.70 12.89
C LEU A 140 10.60 -4.82 12.56
N ASP A 141 10.76 -3.50 12.69
CA ASP A 141 9.72 -2.55 12.31
C ASP A 141 9.61 -2.46 10.79
N LEU A 142 8.66 -3.21 10.24
CA LEU A 142 8.38 -3.30 8.79
C LEU A 142 7.70 -2.05 8.23
N GLY A 143 7.29 -1.11 9.09
CA GLY A 143 6.55 0.07 8.69
C GLY A 143 5.07 -0.15 8.38
N VAL A 144 4.66 -1.40 8.16
CA VAL A 144 3.27 -1.83 7.96
C VAL A 144 2.53 -1.83 9.31
N PRO A 145 1.28 -1.35 9.38
CA PRO A 145 0.54 -1.36 10.64
C PRO A 145 0.23 -2.81 11.03
N MET A 146 0.64 -3.19 12.23
CA MET A 146 0.36 -4.51 12.77
C MET A 146 -1.08 -4.57 13.30
N ASP A 147 -1.89 -5.46 12.74
CA ASP A 147 -3.14 -5.86 13.40
C ASP A 147 -2.85 -6.56 14.72
N LEU A 148 -3.59 -6.18 15.77
CA LEU A 148 -3.53 -6.85 17.07
C LEU A 148 -3.69 -8.37 16.91
N PRO A 149 -2.84 -9.19 17.55
CA PRO A 149 -2.95 -10.64 17.51
C PRO A 149 -4.33 -11.13 17.95
N LYS A 150 -4.87 -12.08 17.21
CA LYS A 150 -6.10 -12.83 17.49
C LYS A 150 -5.77 -14.31 17.57
N GLU A 151 -6.74 -15.09 18.02
CA GLU A 151 -6.65 -16.55 18.01
C GLU A 151 -6.28 -17.02 16.59
N TYR A 152 -5.21 -17.81 16.47
CA TYR A 152 -4.67 -18.38 15.22
C TYR A 152 -3.95 -17.44 14.24
N ASP A 153 -3.63 -16.18 14.61
CA ASP A 153 -2.78 -15.28 13.79
C ASP A 153 -1.67 -14.56 14.60
N SER A 154 -1.36 -15.07 15.80
CA SER A 154 -0.43 -14.49 16.76
C SER A 154 1.03 -14.91 16.60
N GLU A 155 1.35 -15.77 15.64
CA GLU A 155 2.69 -16.32 15.43
C GLU A 155 3.22 -16.03 14.02
N VAL A 156 4.54 -15.91 13.91
CA VAL A 156 5.30 -15.80 12.66
C VAL A 156 6.05 -17.10 12.42
N LEU A 157 6.00 -17.61 11.19
CA LEU A 157 6.75 -18.79 10.78
C LEU A 157 8.07 -18.36 10.13
N VAL A 158 9.19 -18.75 10.74
CA VAL A 158 10.54 -18.54 10.19
C VAL A 158 11.00 -19.83 9.52
N LEU A 159 11.33 -19.75 8.23
CA LEU A 159 11.84 -20.87 7.44
C LEU A 159 13.33 -20.69 7.18
N TYR A 160 14.13 -21.72 7.46
CA TYR A 160 15.57 -21.68 7.25
C TYR A 160 15.93 -22.40 5.96
N ASN A 161 16.75 -21.76 5.11
CA ASN A 161 17.24 -22.40 3.89
C ASN A 161 18.39 -23.38 4.17
N ARG A 162 19.25 -23.11 5.16
CA ARG A 162 20.46 -23.89 5.48
C ARG A 162 20.51 -24.31 6.94
N GLN A 163 21.16 -25.44 7.20
CA GLN A 163 21.36 -25.96 8.55
C GLN A 163 22.13 -24.99 9.47
N GLN A 164 23.06 -24.19 8.92
CA GLN A 164 23.83 -23.22 9.69
C GLN A 164 22.99 -22.06 10.22
N ALA A 165 21.89 -21.72 9.55
CA ALA A 165 20.97 -20.69 9.99
C ALA A 165 20.03 -21.16 11.11
N ILE A 166 19.96 -22.48 11.36
CA ILE A 166 19.08 -23.04 12.37
C ILE A 166 19.66 -22.78 13.78
N PRO A 167 18.86 -22.30 14.75
CA PRO A 167 19.31 -22.09 16.13
C PRO A 167 19.80 -23.37 16.81
N LYS A 168 20.80 -23.26 17.71
CA LYS A 168 21.43 -24.43 18.36
C LYS A 168 20.44 -25.29 19.17
N HIS A 169 19.44 -24.65 19.78
CA HIS A 169 18.44 -25.30 20.62
C HIS A 169 17.23 -25.83 19.82
N TYR A 170 17.28 -25.83 18.48
CA TYR A 170 16.17 -26.25 17.60
C TYR A 170 15.61 -27.65 17.89
N ASN A 171 16.45 -28.60 18.31
CA ASN A 171 16.02 -29.96 18.61
C ASN A 171 15.58 -30.17 20.08
N ASP A 172 15.51 -29.11 20.88
CA ASP A 172 15.09 -29.20 22.27
C ASP A 172 13.58 -29.49 22.37
N PRO A 173 13.16 -30.66 22.89
CA PRO A 173 11.75 -31.02 22.99
C PRO A 173 10.93 -30.05 23.87
N SER A 174 11.57 -29.30 24.78
CA SER A 174 10.88 -28.31 25.62
C SER A 174 10.30 -27.14 24.81
N LEU A 175 10.80 -26.91 23.58
CA LEU A 175 10.32 -25.84 22.71
C LEU A 175 9.07 -26.22 21.90
N LEU A 176 8.60 -27.47 22.00
CA LEU A 176 7.45 -27.99 21.25
C LEU A 176 6.08 -27.65 21.90
N ASP A 177 6.06 -27.26 23.18
CA ASP A 177 4.84 -26.99 23.97
C ASP A 177 4.56 -25.49 24.22
N GLY A 178 4.85 -24.64 23.24
CA GLY A 178 4.84 -23.18 23.40
C GLY A 178 3.51 -22.42 23.21
N ALA A 179 2.32 -23.04 23.30
CA ALA A 179 1.04 -22.36 23.01
C ALA A 179 -0.01 -22.45 24.14
N LYS A 180 0.40 -22.19 25.40
CA LYS A 180 -0.53 -22.14 26.55
C LYS A 180 -0.50 -20.84 27.38
N ALA A 181 0.09 -19.76 26.90
CA ALA A 181 0.26 -18.55 27.73
C ALA A 181 -0.86 -17.50 27.65
N ASP A 182 -1.74 -17.48 26.64
CA ASP A 182 -2.70 -16.36 26.46
C ASP A 182 -4.19 -16.75 26.29
N ALA A 183 -4.56 -18.02 26.50
CA ALA A 183 -5.97 -18.40 26.54
C ALA A 183 -6.50 -18.21 27.97
N GLY A 184 -7.26 -17.14 28.18
CA GLY A 184 -7.96 -16.87 29.43
C GLY A 184 -8.69 -18.10 29.95
N ASP A 185 -8.43 -18.38 31.23
CA ASP A 185 -8.97 -19.48 32.03
C ASP A 185 -10.50 -19.50 31.98
N ASN A 186 -11.07 -20.46 31.24
CA ASN A 186 -12.34 -21.15 31.48
C ASN A 186 -12.76 -21.91 30.21
N ASP A 187 -12.21 -23.10 29.99
CA ASP A 187 -13.08 -24.23 29.60
C ASP A 187 -12.39 -25.58 29.87
N THR A 188 -13.12 -26.47 30.54
CA THR A 188 -12.70 -27.84 30.83
C THR A 188 -13.29 -28.76 29.77
N THR A 189 -12.68 -28.83 28.59
CA THR A 189 -13.01 -29.88 27.61
C THR A 189 -11.79 -30.41 26.86
N ASP A 190 -11.62 -31.72 26.99
CA ASP A 190 -10.94 -32.68 26.09
C ASP A 190 -9.48 -32.38 25.64
N SER A 191 -8.53 -32.85 26.45
CA SER A 191 -7.09 -32.82 26.20
C SER A 191 -6.64 -33.89 25.19
N SER A 192 -7.12 -33.84 23.94
CA SER A 192 -6.65 -34.75 22.89
C SER A 192 -6.56 -34.07 21.52
N GLN A 193 -5.38 -33.46 21.22
CA GLN A 193 -4.75 -33.13 19.90
C GLN A 193 -4.11 -31.71 19.87
N PRO A 194 -2.99 -31.49 19.15
CA PRO A 194 -1.63 -31.98 19.37
C PRO A 194 -0.66 -30.87 19.86
N SER A 195 0.34 -31.25 20.65
CA SER A 195 1.58 -30.48 20.89
C SER A 195 2.19 -30.08 19.55
N SER A 196 2.40 -28.78 19.30
CA SER A 196 2.96 -28.31 18.02
C SER A 196 4.29 -29.01 17.73
N GLN A 197 4.42 -29.61 16.53
CA GLN A 197 5.67 -30.25 16.09
C GLN A 197 6.73 -29.23 15.63
N ILE A 198 6.38 -27.94 15.59
CA ILE A 198 7.27 -26.85 15.22
C ILE A 198 7.72 -26.12 16.50
N PRO A 199 9.03 -26.02 16.77
CA PRO A 199 9.57 -25.33 17.94
C PRO A 199 9.14 -23.86 17.97
N SER A 200 8.85 -23.34 19.16
CA SER A 200 8.59 -21.92 19.40
C SER A 200 9.73 -21.28 20.18
N MET A 201 10.18 -20.09 19.78
CA MET A 201 11.22 -19.32 20.48
C MET A 201 11.08 -17.81 20.23
N GLY A 202 11.80 -17.01 21.03
CA GLY A 202 11.86 -15.56 20.82
C GLY A 202 12.47 -15.19 19.46
N THR A 203 12.06 -14.05 18.90
CA THR A 203 12.46 -13.60 17.57
C THR A 203 13.98 -13.42 17.47
N GLU A 204 14.61 -12.92 18.53
CA GLU A 204 16.08 -12.76 18.56
C GLU A 204 16.80 -14.08 18.34
N ASP A 205 16.42 -15.11 19.11
CA ASP A 205 17.01 -16.44 18.97
C ASP A 205 16.68 -17.08 17.62
N ALA A 206 15.44 -16.88 17.13
CA ALA A 206 15.02 -17.37 15.83
C ALA A 206 15.84 -16.78 14.68
N LEU A 207 16.23 -15.50 14.78
CA LEU A 207 16.93 -14.78 13.71
C LEU A 207 18.44 -14.64 13.93
N LYS A 208 18.97 -15.06 15.09
CA LYS A 208 20.37 -14.86 15.50
C LYS A 208 21.42 -15.32 14.47
N ASN A 209 21.14 -16.42 13.76
CA ASN A 209 22.05 -17.00 12.77
C ASN A 209 21.66 -16.63 11.32
N CYS A 210 20.65 -15.78 11.12
CA CYS A 210 20.21 -15.35 9.81
C CYS A 210 21.04 -14.14 9.33
N GLU A 211 21.71 -14.28 8.19
CA GLU A 211 22.40 -13.17 7.53
C GLU A 211 21.43 -12.33 6.68
N ILE A 212 20.38 -12.98 6.15
CA ILE A 212 19.34 -12.38 5.29
C ILE A 212 17.98 -12.86 5.81
N VAL A 213 17.03 -11.94 5.96
CA VAL A 213 15.65 -12.25 6.34
C VAL A 213 14.71 -11.66 5.28
N ASN A 214 14.11 -12.53 4.48
CA ASN A 214 13.09 -12.17 3.52
C ASN A 214 11.72 -12.32 4.17
N VAL A 215 10.98 -11.21 4.27
CA VAL A 215 9.67 -11.19 4.95
C VAL A 215 8.55 -11.24 3.92
N VAL A 216 7.68 -12.24 4.06
CA VAL A 216 6.47 -12.38 3.24
C VAL A 216 5.25 -12.13 4.12
N LEU A 217 4.53 -11.03 3.85
CA LEU A 217 3.25 -10.75 4.50
C LEU A 217 2.17 -11.61 3.84
N ALA A 218 1.57 -12.51 4.60
CA ALA A 218 0.57 -13.46 4.13
C ALA A 218 -0.84 -13.11 4.64
N ASN A 219 -1.85 -13.42 3.82
CA ASN A 219 -3.26 -13.31 4.22
C ASN A 219 -3.62 -14.43 5.21
N HIS A 220 -4.31 -14.06 6.30
CA HIS A 220 -4.72 -14.96 7.39
C HIS A 220 -6.24 -15.28 7.40
N ASP A 221 -7.01 -14.91 6.37
CA ASP A 221 -8.46 -15.19 6.30
C ASP A 221 -8.76 -16.69 6.15
N ARG A 222 -9.16 -17.33 7.26
CA ARG A 222 -9.47 -18.78 7.35
C ARG A 222 -10.65 -19.24 6.50
N ARG A 223 -11.44 -18.32 5.93
CA ARG A 223 -12.56 -18.67 5.04
C ARG A 223 -12.08 -19.02 3.62
N GLN A 224 -10.79 -18.87 3.36
CA GLN A 224 -10.20 -18.98 2.02
C GLN A 224 -9.17 -20.11 1.96
N ASN A 225 -9.18 -20.83 0.85
CA ASN A 225 -8.17 -21.86 0.59
C ASN A 225 -6.95 -21.20 -0.05
N ILE A 226 -6.09 -20.59 0.77
CA ILE A 226 -4.85 -19.92 0.32
C ILE A 226 -3.67 -20.86 0.55
N CYS A 227 -2.79 -20.95 -0.44
CA CYS A 227 -1.54 -21.72 -0.35
C CYS A 227 -0.36 -20.83 -0.74
N THR A 228 0.74 -20.90 0.02
CA THR A 228 2.00 -20.24 -0.31
C THR A 228 2.98 -21.27 -0.85
N ALA A 229 3.44 -21.07 -2.07
CA ALA A 229 4.46 -21.92 -2.69
C ALA A 229 5.84 -21.25 -2.55
N ILE A 230 6.83 -22.02 -2.09
CA ILE A 230 8.23 -21.62 -2.07
C ILE A 230 8.94 -22.45 -3.12
N VAL A 231 9.42 -21.80 -4.18
CA VAL A 231 10.03 -22.46 -5.34
C VAL A 231 11.52 -22.14 -5.35
N PRO A 232 12.43 -23.13 -5.38
CA PRO A 232 13.86 -22.86 -5.50
C PRO A 232 14.17 -22.27 -6.87
N GLN A 233 14.60 -21.01 -6.90
CA GLN A 233 15.02 -20.28 -8.10
C GLN A 233 15.96 -19.14 -7.70
N TYR A 234 16.53 -18.42 -8.68
CA TYR A 234 17.18 -17.12 -8.42
C TYR A 234 16.23 -16.17 -7.67
N GLU A 235 16.82 -15.26 -6.89
CA GLU A 235 16.09 -14.38 -5.98
C GLU A 235 15.09 -13.47 -6.73
N SER A 236 13.88 -13.35 -6.16
CA SER A 236 12.85 -12.42 -6.61
C SER A 236 12.23 -11.72 -5.41
N PHE A 237 12.05 -10.41 -5.50
CA PHE A 237 11.45 -9.58 -4.46
C PHE A 237 9.93 -9.40 -4.63
N HIS A 238 9.33 -10.07 -5.62
CA HIS A 238 7.91 -9.97 -5.92
C HIS A 238 7.20 -11.30 -5.74
N ILE A 239 6.04 -11.26 -5.07
CA ILE A 239 5.19 -12.43 -4.89
C ILE A 239 4.21 -12.51 -6.05
N GLN A 240 4.24 -13.62 -6.79
CA GLN A 240 3.26 -13.90 -7.82
C GLN A 240 1.99 -14.49 -7.20
N LYS A 241 0.83 -14.01 -7.65
CA LYS A 241 -0.47 -14.46 -7.17
C LYS A 241 -1.17 -15.31 -8.24
N TRP A 242 -1.59 -16.50 -7.84
CA TRP A 242 -2.34 -17.42 -8.69
C TRP A 242 -3.70 -17.73 -8.05
N MET A 243 -4.78 -17.68 -8.84
CA MET A 243 -6.15 -17.89 -8.34
C MET A 243 -6.94 -18.81 -9.28
N ARG A 244 -7.84 -19.62 -8.70
CA ARG A 244 -8.83 -20.43 -9.44
C ARG A 244 -10.08 -19.59 -9.70
N ILE A 245 -10.08 -18.89 -10.83
CA ILE A 245 -11.08 -17.86 -11.13
C ILE A 245 -11.35 -17.82 -12.63
N GLY A 246 -12.64 -17.75 -13.01
CA GLY A 246 -13.06 -17.72 -14.41
C GLY A 246 -12.75 -16.41 -15.13
N TYR A 247 -12.73 -16.40 -16.47
CA TYR A 247 -12.59 -15.18 -17.27
C TYR A 247 -13.72 -14.17 -17.00
N GLY A 248 -13.39 -12.88 -17.10
CA GLY A 248 -14.37 -11.80 -16.99
C GLY A 248 -14.77 -11.40 -15.56
N GLY A 249 -13.88 -11.57 -14.58
CA GLY A 249 -14.12 -11.10 -13.22
C GLY A 249 -15.19 -11.90 -12.45
N LYS A 250 -15.30 -13.20 -12.74
CA LYS A 250 -16.14 -14.12 -11.95
C LYS A 250 -15.55 -14.33 -10.55
N PRO A 251 -16.33 -14.71 -9.53
CA PRO A 251 -15.78 -15.09 -8.24
C PRO A 251 -14.87 -16.33 -8.30
N LEU A 252 -14.16 -16.58 -7.19
CA LEU A 252 -13.36 -17.78 -6.99
C LEU A 252 -14.21 -19.05 -7.21
N ASP A 253 -13.70 -19.99 -8.01
CA ASP A 253 -14.37 -21.25 -8.32
C ASP A 253 -13.33 -22.38 -8.31
N LYS A 254 -13.49 -23.33 -7.37
CA LYS A 254 -12.56 -24.45 -7.17
C LYS A 254 -12.45 -25.36 -8.40
N LYS A 255 -13.44 -25.33 -9.31
CA LYS A 255 -13.45 -26.11 -10.55
C LYS A 255 -12.59 -25.49 -11.66
N GLN A 256 -12.17 -24.24 -11.51
CA GLN A 256 -11.30 -23.57 -12.47
C GLN A 256 -9.82 -23.94 -12.22
N ASP A 257 -9.02 -23.84 -13.27
CA ASP A 257 -7.57 -23.95 -13.16
C ASP A 257 -6.95 -22.73 -12.47
N LEU A 258 -5.78 -22.93 -11.85
CA LEU A 258 -4.98 -21.83 -11.33
C LEU A 258 -4.44 -21.00 -12.49
N ARG A 259 -4.63 -19.68 -12.42
CA ARG A 259 -4.05 -18.74 -13.37
C ARG A 259 -3.36 -17.59 -12.67
N LEU A 260 -2.35 -17.03 -13.32
CA LEU A 260 -1.67 -15.83 -12.86
C LEU A 260 -2.67 -14.66 -12.85
N VAL A 261 -2.70 -13.92 -11.75
CA VAL A 261 -3.54 -12.73 -11.58
C VAL A 261 -2.73 -11.61 -10.97
N SER A 262 -3.22 -10.37 -11.12
CA SER A 262 -2.62 -9.22 -10.45
C SER A 262 -2.81 -9.30 -8.93
N ARG A 263 -2.01 -8.53 -8.17
CA ARG A 263 -2.21 -8.37 -6.71
C ARG A 263 -3.59 -7.80 -6.35
N GLY A 264 -4.16 -6.96 -7.23
CA GLY A 264 -5.46 -6.30 -7.05
C GLY A 264 -6.67 -7.18 -7.33
N MET A 265 -6.48 -8.41 -7.85
CA MET A 265 -7.56 -9.35 -8.11
C MET A 265 -8.15 -9.88 -6.80
N GLY A 266 -9.40 -9.53 -6.51
CA GLY A 266 -10.14 -10.00 -5.34
C GLY A 266 -10.86 -11.33 -5.56
N ASN A 267 -11.25 -12.00 -4.48
CA ASN A 267 -11.96 -13.29 -4.53
C ASN A 267 -13.37 -13.20 -5.11
N ASN A 268 -13.96 -12.01 -5.09
CA ASN A 268 -15.23 -11.71 -5.75
C ASN A 268 -15.06 -11.47 -7.27
N GLY A 269 -13.84 -11.60 -7.78
CA GLY A 269 -13.49 -11.37 -9.18
C GLY A 269 -13.33 -9.91 -9.58
N ARG A 270 -13.45 -8.97 -8.64
CA ARG A 270 -13.18 -7.56 -8.92
C ARG A 270 -11.67 -7.33 -8.97
N GLU A 271 -11.22 -6.73 -10.06
CA GLU A 271 -9.85 -6.24 -10.21
C GLU A 271 -9.78 -4.78 -9.76
N GLN A 272 -9.00 -4.51 -8.72
CA GLN A 272 -8.88 -3.19 -8.11
C GLN A 272 -7.69 -2.38 -8.62
N PHE A 273 -6.80 -3.00 -9.42
CA PHE A 273 -5.57 -2.40 -9.90
C PHE A 273 -5.34 -2.72 -11.39
N LEU A 274 -6.27 -2.23 -12.23
CA LEU A 274 -6.17 -2.39 -13.68
C LEU A 274 -5.03 -1.53 -14.26
N PRO A 275 -4.31 -2.01 -15.29
CA PRO A 275 -3.38 -1.17 -16.02
C PRO A 275 -4.06 0.09 -16.59
N PRO A 276 -3.35 1.23 -16.64
CA PRO A 276 -3.85 2.41 -17.32
C PRO A 276 -4.16 2.11 -18.80
N ALA A 277 -5.22 2.73 -19.32
CA ALA A 277 -5.63 2.62 -20.71
C ALA A 277 -5.02 3.76 -21.55
N LYS A 278 -5.14 3.65 -22.88
CA LYS A 278 -4.65 4.68 -23.82
C LYS A 278 -5.10 6.10 -23.46
N LYS A 279 -6.36 6.27 -23.02
CA LYS A 279 -6.90 7.58 -22.62
C LYS A 279 -6.16 8.15 -21.39
N ASP A 280 -5.82 7.29 -20.43
CA ASP A 280 -5.19 7.68 -19.17
C ASP A 280 -3.76 8.15 -19.44
N HIS A 281 -3.04 7.45 -20.33
CA HIS A 281 -1.71 7.88 -20.79
C HIS A 281 -1.75 9.22 -21.52
N GLN A 282 -2.71 9.42 -22.43
CA GLN A 282 -2.80 10.66 -23.21
C GLN A 282 -3.09 11.87 -22.31
N GLU A 283 -4.00 11.73 -21.36
CA GLU A 283 -4.31 12.78 -20.38
C GLU A 283 -3.12 13.04 -19.44
N SER A 284 -2.45 11.97 -18.97
CA SER A 284 -1.21 12.07 -18.20
C SER A 284 -0.13 12.87 -18.93
N TRP A 285 0.10 12.60 -20.22
CA TRP A 285 1.10 13.34 -21.00
C TRP A 285 0.80 14.82 -21.10
N GLN A 286 -0.49 15.19 -21.24
CA GLN A 286 -0.90 16.60 -21.28
C GLN A 286 -0.65 17.28 -19.93
N MET A 287 -1.07 16.66 -18.83
CA MET A 287 -0.86 17.19 -17.48
C MET A 287 0.63 17.34 -17.15
N LEU A 288 1.44 16.31 -17.42
CA LEU A 288 2.88 16.36 -17.17
C LEU A 288 3.59 17.38 -18.05
N SER A 289 3.20 17.51 -19.31
CA SER A 289 3.77 18.52 -20.21
C SER A 289 3.49 19.93 -19.71
N GLN A 290 2.25 20.19 -19.27
CA GLN A 290 1.87 21.49 -18.68
C GLN A 290 2.68 21.76 -17.40
N TYR A 291 2.73 20.78 -16.50
CA TYR A 291 3.45 20.90 -15.23
C TYR A 291 4.94 21.18 -15.43
N TYR A 292 5.64 20.36 -16.22
CA TYR A 292 7.08 20.51 -16.42
C TYR A 292 7.44 21.78 -17.20
N LYS A 293 6.58 22.23 -18.12
CA LYS A 293 6.76 23.51 -18.83
C LYS A 293 6.76 24.71 -17.88
N HIS A 294 5.99 24.65 -16.79
CA HIS A 294 5.80 25.76 -15.86
C HIS A 294 6.46 25.55 -14.49
N PHE A 295 7.14 24.43 -14.28
CA PHE A 295 7.71 24.04 -12.99
C PHE A 295 8.65 25.10 -12.41
N GLU A 296 9.63 25.59 -13.18
CA GLU A 296 10.56 26.63 -12.70
C GLU A 296 9.80 27.90 -12.29
N ALA A 297 8.93 28.42 -13.15
CA ALA A 297 8.15 29.63 -12.87
C ALA A 297 7.24 29.49 -11.63
N ALA A 298 6.59 28.33 -11.46
CA ALA A 298 5.77 28.05 -10.30
C ALA A 298 6.61 27.97 -9.02
N THR A 299 7.74 27.25 -9.07
CA THR A 299 8.63 27.10 -7.91
C THR A 299 9.34 28.39 -7.52
N ASP A 300 9.62 29.30 -8.46
CA ASP A 300 10.20 30.61 -8.17
C ASP A 300 9.26 31.49 -7.34
N VAL A 301 7.95 31.42 -7.61
CA VAL A 301 6.92 32.12 -6.82
C VAL A 301 6.69 31.42 -5.48
N LEU A 302 6.71 30.09 -5.46
CA LEU A 302 6.48 29.28 -4.25
C LEU A 302 7.61 29.41 -3.23
N LYS A 303 8.87 29.47 -3.69
CA LYS A 303 10.07 29.46 -2.85
C LYS A 303 10.07 30.50 -1.72
N PRO A 304 9.80 31.80 -1.95
CA PRO A 304 9.74 32.78 -0.86
C PRO A 304 8.60 32.49 0.14
N LEU A 305 7.48 31.93 -0.31
CA LEU A 305 6.36 31.57 0.57
C LEU A 305 6.74 30.40 1.48
N VAL A 306 7.34 29.36 0.90
CA VAL A 306 7.88 28.21 1.64
C VAL A 306 8.95 28.63 2.64
N GLN A 307 9.85 29.55 2.26
CA GLN A 307 10.86 30.11 3.16
C GLN A 307 10.25 30.88 4.34
N LYS A 308 9.16 31.61 4.11
CA LYS A 308 8.45 32.38 5.14
C LYS A 308 7.81 31.46 6.20
N VAL A 309 7.19 30.35 5.79
CA VAL A 309 6.44 29.48 6.71
C VAL A 309 7.30 28.36 7.32
N ALA A 310 8.44 28.03 6.73
CA ALA A 310 9.21 26.88 7.17
C ALA A 310 9.65 26.99 8.64
N THR A 311 9.45 25.91 9.40
CA THR A 311 9.97 25.81 10.77
C THR A 311 11.50 25.85 10.78
N LYS A 312 12.10 25.99 11.97
CA LYS A 312 13.55 25.87 12.18
C LYS A 312 14.14 24.58 11.60
N HIS A 313 13.36 23.50 11.57
CA HIS A 313 13.76 22.20 11.04
C HIS A 313 13.45 22.03 9.55
N LYS A 314 13.11 23.12 8.85
CA LYS A 314 12.69 23.15 7.44
C LYS A 314 11.42 22.34 7.16
N THR A 315 10.50 22.27 8.12
CA THR A 315 9.20 21.63 7.93
C THR A 315 8.17 22.65 7.49
N VAL A 316 7.34 22.26 6.53
CA VAL A 316 6.20 23.05 6.06
C VAL A 316 4.95 22.18 6.16
N THR A 317 3.88 22.72 6.74
CA THR A 317 2.57 22.08 6.71
C THR A 317 1.86 22.46 5.42
N ILE A 318 1.53 21.48 4.59
CA ILE A 318 0.90 21.67 3.28
C ILE A 318 -0.56 21.24 3.38
N MET A 319 -1.45 22.11 2.90
CA MET A 319 -2.87 21.81 2.67
C MET A 319 -3.23 22.16 1.23
N VAL A 320 -4.17 21.44 0.62
CA VAL A 320 -4.69 21.77 -0.72
C VAL A 320 -6.19 21.96 -0.62
N SER A 321 -6.69 23.09 -1.12
CA SER A 321 -8.11 23.43 -1.04
C SER A 321 -8.59 24.15 -2.28
N ASN A 322 -9.87 23.93 -2.59
CA ASN A 322 -10.66 24.77 -3.48
C ASN A 322 -11.82 25.41 -2.68
N PHE A 323 -12.58 26.29 -3.31
CA PHE A 323 -13.60 27.07 -2.59
C PHE A 323 -14.71 26.15 -2.06
N GLY A 324 -15.01 25.07 -2.77
CA GLY A 324 -15.98 24.07 -2.38
C GLY A 324 -15.64 23.33 -1.09
N GLN A 325 -14.36 23.28 -0.67
CA GLN A 325 -13.94 22.68 0.61
C GLN A 325 -13.53 23.73 1.64
N SER A 326 -13.74 25.01 1.34
CA SER A 326 -13.19 26.13 2.09
C SER A 326 -13.71 26.26 3.51
N GLU A 327 -14.91 25.78 3.80
CA GLU A 327 -15.50 25.80 5.14
C GLU A 327 -14.81 24.80 6.06
N LEU A 328 -14.26 23.71 5.52
CA LEU A 328 -13.42 22.79 6.29
C LEU A 328 -12.07 23.44 6.59
N LEU A 329 -11.49 24.18 5.64
CA LEU A 329 -10.29 24.99 5.88
C LEU A 329 -10.54 26.06 6.95
N ALA A 330 -11.65 26.79 6.86
CA ALA A 330 -12.05 27.77 7.86
C ALA A 330 -12.25 27.11 9.24
N ASN A 331 -12.90 25.94 9.29
CA ASN A 331 -13.07 25.20 10.54
C ASN A 331 -11.75 24.73 11.15
N PHE A 332 -10.79 24.26 10.32
CA PHE A 332 -9.44 23.95 10.80
C PHE A 332 -8.80 25.17 11.46
N VAL A 333 -8.86 26.35 10.83
CA VAL A 333 -8.31 27.59 11.40
C VAL A 333 -9.05 27.99 12.68
N CYS A 334 -10.37 28.00 12.68
CA CYS A 334 -11.17 28.40 13.84
C CYS A 334 -10.99 27.46 15.04
N SER A 335 -10.98 26.14 14.80
CA SER A 335 -10.75 25.14 15.85
C SER A 335 -9.33 25.19 16.42
N ALA A 336 -8.34 25.53 15.59
CA ALA A 336 -6.96 25.75 16.02
C ALA A 336 -6.82 27.07 16.81
N LYS A 337 -7.47 28.15 16.36
CA LYS A 337 -7.50 29.46 17.06
C LYS A 337 -8.15 29.34 18.44
N SER A 338 -9.28 28.64 18.58
CA SER A 338 -9.92 28.43 19.89
C SER A 338 -9.03 27.66 20.88
N ARG A 339 -8.01 26.95 20.38
CA ARG A 339 -6.99 26.23 21.15
C ARG A 339 -5.64 26.94 21.22
N ASN A 340 -5.55 28.21 20.81
CA ASN A 340 -4.32 29.01 20.77
C ASN A 340 -3.17 28.33 20.02
N MET A 341 -3.46 27.65 18.91
CA MET A 341 -2.44 26.97 18.12
C MET A 341 -1.70 27.88 17.17
N ASP A 342 -0.40 27.65 17.03
CA ASP A 342 0.43 28.31 16.03
C ASP A 342 0.29 27.64 14.65
N LEU A 343 -0.24 28.39 13.69
CA LEU A 343 -0.42 27.99 12.30
C LEU A 343 0.60 28.65 11.35
N SER A 344 1.65 29.29 11.87
CA SER A 344 2.67 29.99 11.07
C SER A 344 3.38 29.09 10.05
N SER A 345 3.41 27.78 10.31
CA SER A 345 3.99 26.78 9.42
C SER A 345 3.09 26.29 8.30
N VAL A 346 1.83 26.74 8.26
CA VAL A 346 0.82 26.28 7.30
C VAL A 346 0.89 27.08 5.99
N LEU A 347 1.00 26.36 4.89
CA LEU A 347 0.91 26.85 3.53
C LEU A 347 -0.26 26.16 2.81
N VAL A 348 -1.22 26.98 2.38
CA VAL A 348 -2.37 26.51 1.61
C VAL A 348 -2.06 26.62 0.12
N PHE A 349 -2.08 25.50 -0.59
CA PHE A 349 -2.16 25.49 -2.05
C PHE A 349 -3.62 25.65 -2.45
N ALA A 350 -3.98 26.89 -2.79
CA ALA A 350 -5.29 27.21 -3.30
C ALA A 350 -5.36 26.82 -4.78
N THR A 351 -6.42 26.14 -5.19
CA THR A 351 -6.64 25.79 -6.60
C THR A 351 -7.51 26.80 -7.35
N ASP A 352 -8.00 27.82 -6.66
CA ASP A 352 -8.75 28.95 -7.21
C ASP A 352 -8.39 30.25 -6.44
N LEU A 353 -8.74 31.40 -7.02
CA LEU A 353 -8.40 32.70 -6.44
C LEU A 353 -9.21 32.99 -5.17
N GLU A 354 -10.46 32.55 -5.12
CA GLU A 354 -11.34 32.70 -3.95
C GLU A 354 -10.77 32.03 -2.71
N THR A 355 -10.24 30.81 -2.86
CA THR A 355 -9.61 30.08 -1.76
C THR A 355 -8.32 30.75 -1.33
N LYS A 356 -7.56 31.33 -2.27
CA LYS A 356 -6.36 32.10 -1.94
C LYS A 356 -6.73 33.30 -1.07
N GLU A 357 -7.71 34.09 -1.50
CA GLU A 357 -8.21 35.25 -0.77
C GLU A 357 -8.73 34.84 0.62
N LEU A 358 -9.54 33.78 0.69
CA LEU A 358 -10.04 33.28 1.96
C LEU A 358 -8.91 32.83 2.89
N ALA A 359 -7.98 32.00 2.43
CA ALA A 359 -6.88 31.52 3.25
C ALA A 359 -6.02 32.67 3.81
N GLU A 360 -5.77 33.70 3.01
CA GLU A 360 -5.08 34.92 3.44
C GLU A 360 -5.92 35.71 4.46
N SER A 361 -7.23 35.85 4.25
CA SER A 361 -8.14 36.49 5.21
C SER A 361 -8.34 35.71 6.52
N LEU A 362 -8.01 34.41 6.52
CA LEU A 362 -7.94 33.56 7.71
C LEU A 362 -6.59 33.71 8.46
N GLY A 363 -5.64 34.46 7.92
CA GLY A 363 -4.30 34.67 8.48
C GLY A 363 -3.27 33.62 8.06
N LEU A 364 -3.56 32.79 7.05
CA LEU A 364 -2.62 31.80 6.52
C LEU A 364 -1.79 32.36 5.36
N THR A 365 -0.70 31.68 5.04
CA THR A 365 0.01 31.93 3.77
C THR A 365 -0.57 31.01 2.69
N ALA A 366 -0.86 31.56 1.51
CA ALA A 366 -1.46 30.81 0.41
C ALA A 366 -0.65 30.96 -0.89
N PHE A 367 -0.64 29.89 -1.70
CA PHE A 367 -0.06 29.85 -3.03
C PHE A 367 -1.10 29.39 -4.03
N TYR A 368 -1.28 30.14 -5.12
CA TYR A 368 -2.10 29.76 -6.27
C TYR A 368 -1.20 29.53 -7.48
N ASP A 369 -1.12 28.28 -7.92
CA ASP A 369 -0.43 27.92 -9.15
C ASP A 369 -1.34 28.18 -10.35
N LYS A 370 -1.31 29.41 -10.85
CA LYS A 370 -2.12 29.83 -11.99
C LYS A 370 -1.88 29.02 -13.27
N TRP A 371 -0.76 28.30 -13.39
CA TRP A 371 -0.43 27.56 -14.61
C TRP A 371 -1.03 26.16 -14.59
N ASN A 372 -1.07 25.53 -13.42
CA ASN A 372 -1.54 24.16 -13.26
C ASN A 372 -2.98 24.07 -12.74
N PHE A 373 -3.47 25.09 -12.01
CA PHE A 373 -4.76 25.00 -11.32
C PHE A 373 -5.90 25.81 -11.96
N GLU A 374 -5.63 26.69 -12.93
CA GLU A 374 -6.66 27.52 -13.57
C GLU A 374 -7.84 26.73 -14.15
N ALA A 375 -7.59 25.51 -14.63
CA ALA A 375 -8.63 24.64 -15.18
C ALA A 375 -9.36 23.79 -14.13
N ILE A 376 -9.01 23.89 -12.84
CA ILE A 376 -9.65 23.16 -11.75
C ILE A 376 -10.87 23.97 -11.28
N PRO A 377 -12.09 23.41 -11.35
CA PRO A 377 -13.30 24.07 -10.86
C PRO A 377 -13.25 24.40 -9.37
N SER A 378 -13.88 25.52 -8.99
CA SER A 378 -13.93 26.00 -7.60
C SER A 378 -14.92 25.23 -6.72
N GLU A 379 -15.89 24.50 -7.29
CA GLU A 379 -16.92 23.78 -6.54
C GLU A 379 -16.39 22.53 -5.81
N ALA A 380 -17.16 21.94 -4.90
CA ALA A 380 -16.77 20.70 -4.24
C ALA A 380 -16.97 19.49 -5.17
N ALA A 381 -16.10 18.48 -5.06
CA ALA A 381 -16.37 17.18 -5.67
C ALA A 381 -17.67 16.58 -5.10
N ASN A 382 -18.48 15.99 -5.97
CA ASN A 382 -19.77 15.41 -5.59
C ASN A 382 -19.57 14.10 -4.83
N ARG A 383 -18.56 13.31 -5.22
CA ARG A 383 -18.23 12.03 -4.58
C ARG A 383 -16.77 11.65 -4.77
N TYR A 384 -16.29 10.76 -3.90
CA TYR A 384 -14.98 10.13 -4.06
C TYR A 384 -14.82 9.48 -5.45
N GLY A 385 -13.71 9.82 -6.12
CA GLY A 385 -13.33 9.26 -7.42
C GLY A 385 -14.05 9.86 -8.63
N ASP A 386 -14.73 11.01 -8.50
CA ASP A 386 -15.20 11.75 -9.68
C ASP A 386 -14.08 12.57 -10.36
N ARG A 387 -14.35 13.17 -11.52
CA ARG A 387 -13.33 13.91 -12.29
C ARG A 387 -12.74 15.08 -11.49
N LEU A 388 -13.57 15.83 -10.77
CA LEU A 388 -13.13 16.98 -9.99
C LEU A 388 -12.27 16.52 -8.80
N PHE A 389 -12.69 15.44 -8.13
CA PHE A 389 -11.89 14.76 -7.12
C PHE A 389 -10.53 14.35 -7.68
N THR A 390 -10.47 13.69 -8.84
CA THR A 390 -9.21 13.27 -9.47
C THR A 390 -8.31 14.45 -9.81
N LEU A 391 -8.85 15.58 -10.29
CA LEU A 391 -8.07 16.82 -10.50
C LEU A 391 -7.51 17.37 -9.18
N MET A 392 -8.31 17.39 -8.11
CA MET A 392 -7.83 17.77 -6.77
C MET A 392 -6.74 16.81 -6.27
N MET A 393 -6.86 15.51 -6.53
CA MET A 393 -5.82 14.53 -6.18
C MET A 393 -4.52 14.80 -6.96
N MET A 394 -4.62 15.23 -8.22
CA MET A 394 -3.46 15.65 -9.00
C MET A 394 -2.82 16.92 -8.45
N ALA A 395 -3.62 17.90 -8.01
CA ALA A 395 -3.09 19.06 -7.31
C ALA A 395 -2.28 18.64 -6.08
N LYS A 396 -2.80 17.73 -5.24
CA LYS A 396 -2.06 17.17 -4.08
C LYS A 396 -0.69 16.62 -4.48
N VAL A 397 -0.62 15.80 -5.53
CA VAL A 397 0.65 15.22 -6.03
C VAL A 397 1.63 16.31 -6.51
N MET A 398 1.15 17.31 -7.24
CA MET A 398 2.00 18.43 -7.72
C MET A 398 2.53 19.28 -6.56
N CYS A 399 1.69 19.59 -5.57
CA CYS A 399 2.05 20.42 -4.41
C CYS A 399 3.21 19.80 -3.62
N VAL A 400 3.11 18.51 -3.31
CA VAL A 400 4.13 17.82 -2.51
C VAL A 400 5.41 17.62 -3.30
N HIS A 401 5.33 17.40 -4.63
CA HIS A 401 6.51 17.36 -5.48
C HIS A 401 7.25 18.70 -5.51
N MET A 402 6.54 19.82 -5.67
CA MET A 402 7.14 21.15 -5.69
C MET A 402 7.88 21.46 -4.38
N VAL A 403 7.24 21.27 -3.22
CA VAL A 403 7.88 21.52 -1.92
C VAL A 403 9.03 20.54 -1.65
N SER A 404 8.88 19.27 -2.03
CA SER A 404 9.96 18.28 -1.89
C SER A 404 11.18 18.66 -2.72
N SER A 405 10.97 19.14 -3.95
CA SER A 405 12.03 19.60 -4.86
C SER A 405 12.77 20.83 -4.35
N LEU A 406 12.11 21.67 -3.53
CA LEU A 406 12.72 22.82 -2.86
C LEU A 406 13.54 22.45 -1.61
N GLY A 407 13.56 21.17 -1.22
CA GLY A 407 14.41 20.68 -0.14
C GLY A 407 13.84 20.84 1.27
N TYR A 408 12.51 20.80 1.42
CA TYR A 408 11.80 20.95 2.71
C TYR A 408 11.16 19.63 3.16
N ASN A 409 11.09 19.43 4.48
CA ASN A 409 10.24 18.41 5.08
C ASN A 409 8.79 18.83 4.94
N ILE A 410 7.89 17.86 4.85
CA ILE A 410 6.48 18.08 4.57
C ILE A 410 5.65 17.44 5.67
N LEU A 411 4.81 18.21 6.34
CA LEU A 411 3.61 17.67 6.99
C LEU A 411 2.45 17.91 6.03
N PHE A 412 2.00 16.89 5.33
CA PHE A 412 0.82 17.01 4.48
C PHE A 412 -0.43 16.71 5.30
N GLN A 413 -1.47 17.53 5.12
CA GLN A 413 -2.80 17.23 5.65
C GLN A 413 -3.93 17.71 4.73
N ASP A 414 -5.06 17.01 4.79
CA ASP A 414 -6.31 17.48 4.21
C ASP A 414 -6.95 18.59 5.06
N VAL A 415 -7.94 19.29 4.49
CA VAL A 415 -8.64 20.40 5.17
C VAL A 415 -9.69 19.95 6.18
N ASP A 416 -10.10 18.69 6.16
CA ASP A 416 -11.07 18.07 7.07
C ASP A 416 -10.42 17.50 8.34
N MET A 417 -9.48 18.27 8.88
CA MET A 417 -8.68 17.92 10.04
C MET A 417 -8.96 18.89 11.19
N VAL A 418 -8.88 18.36 12.40
CA VAL A 418 -8.87 19.15 13.64
C VAL A 418 -7.57 18.86 14.36
N TRP A 419 -6.90 19.88 14.87
CA TRP A 419 -5.74 19.71 15.75
C TRP A 419 -6.17 19.85 17.20
N TYR A 420 -5.72 18.91 18.04
CA TYR A 420 -5.77 19.02 19.50
C TYR A 420 -4.40 19.40 20.08
N LYS A 421 -3.33 19.01 19.38
CA LYS A 421 -1.94 19.41 19.64
C LYS A 421 -1.25 19.67 18.31
N ASN A 422 -0.24 20.55 18.30
CA ASN A 422 0.63 20.69 17.12
C ASN A 422 1.35 19.34 16.87
N PRO A 423 1.17 18.69 15.70
CA PRO A 423 1.76 17.39 15.43
C PRO A 423 3.21 17.46 14.95
N ILE A 424 3.74 18.63 14.56
CA ILE A 424 5.12 18.75 14.06
C ILE A 424 6.16 18.28 15.08
N PRO A 425 6.10 18.71 16.36
CA PRO A 425 7.05 18.25 17.37
C PRO A 425 7.10 16.72 17.53
N PHE A 426 5.95 16.03 17.40
CA PHE A 426 5.91 14.57 17.47
C PHE A 426 6.77 13.90 16.38
N PHE A 427 6.76 14.46 15.17
CA PHE A 427 7.56 13.93 14.05
C PHE A 427 9.01 14.39 14.07
N GLU A 428 9.29 15.57 14.62
CA GLU A 428 10.65 16.12 14.69
C GLU A 428 11.44 15.61 15.91
N GLU A 429 10.75 15.01 16.89
CA GLU A 429 11.38 14.50 18.11
C GLU A 429 12.50 13.48 17.81
N LYS A 430 13.63 13.65 18.51
CA LYS A 430 14.75 12.72 18.41
C LYS A 430 14.40 11.42 19.11
N GLY A 431 14.42 10.31 18.38
CA GLY A 431 14.13 9.00 18.94
C GLY A 431 13.86 7.95 17.87
N LYS A 432 12.98 7.00 18.19
CA LYS A 432 12.65 5.86 17.31
C LYS A 432 12.12 6.29 15.93
N LEU A 433 11.50 7.47 15.83
CA LEU A 433 10.93 7.98 14.58
C LEU A 433 11.97 8.59 13.62
N GLN A 434 13.17 8.93 14.09
CA GLN A 434 14.21 9.60 13.28
C GLN A 434 14.69 8.72 12.10
N GLY A 435 14.58 7.39 12.25
CA GLY A 435 15.01 6.43 11.24
C GLY A 435 14.09 6.35 10.02
N PHE A 436 12.88 6.90 10.07
CA PHE A 436 11.91 6.80 8.97
C PHE A 436 12.01 7.99 8.01
N ASP A 437 11.75 7.74 6.73
CA ASP A 437 11.69 8.76 5.69
C ASP A 437 10.28 9.34 5.58
N MET A 438 9.25 8.49 5.71
CA MET A 438 7.84 8.86 5.59
C MET A 438 7.02 8.20 6.69
N MET A 439 6.06 8.94 7.25
CA MET A 439 5.22 8.50 8.36
C MET A 439 3.75 8.86 8.09
N PHE A 440 2.84 7.90 8.18
CA PHE A 440 1.43 8.06 7.79
C PHE A 440 0.48 7.67 8.91
N GLN A 441 -0.68 8.32 8.94
CA GLN A 441 -1.86 7.77 9.61
C GLN A 441 -2.31 6.48 8.90
N ASP A 442 -2.77 5.47 9.65
CA ASP A 442 -3.48 4.31 9.07
C ASP A 442 -4.88 4.73 8.59
N ASP A 443 -5.20 4.40 7.34
CA ASP A 443 -6.52 4.62 6.73
C ASP A 443 -7.63 3.87 7.48
N GLY A 444 -7.27 2.78 8.15
CA GLY A 444 -8.17 1.83 8.81
C GLY A 444 -8.81 0.84 7.83
N GLY A 445 -8.75 1.11 6.53
CA GLY A 445 -9.24 0.25 5.45
C GLY A 445 -8.18 -0.70 4.93
N HIS A 446 -8.02 -1.87 5.55
CA HIS A 446 -7.04 -2.88 5.13
C HIS A 446 -7.54 -3.73 3.94
N SER A 447 -8.15 -3.08 2.95
CA SER A 447 -8.60 -3.74 1.71
C SER A 447 -7.44 -3.92 0.72
N GLY A 448 -7.57 -4.88 -0.21
CA GLY A 448 -6.52 -5.21 -1.19
C GLY A 448 -5.94 -4.01 -1.95
N ARG A 449 -6.78 -3.00 -2.18
CA ARG A 449 -6.46 -1.71 -2.79
C ARG A 449 -5.41 -0.87 -2.06
N TYR A 450 -5.29 -1.02 -0.74
CA TYR A 450 -4.39 -0.22 0.10
C TYR A 450 -3.26 -1.04 0.74
N LEU A 451 -3.14 -2.34 0.41
CA LEU A 451 -2.09 -3.20 0.96
C LEU A 451 -0.68 -2.86 0.43
N PRO A 452 0.38 -3.16 1.20
CA PRO A 452 0.33 -3.68 2.58
C PRO A 452 0.18 -2.55 3.63
N TYR A 453 0.54 -1.32 3.29
CA TYR A 453 0.71 -0.24 4.26
C TYR A 453 -0.59 0.34 4.80
N SER A 454 -1.67 0.33 4.01
CA SER A 454 -2.92 1.04 4.34
C SER A 454 -2.70 2.49 4.76
N ALA A 455 -1.70 3.14 4.15
CA ALA A 455 -1.34 4.51 4.45
C ALA A 455 -2.44 5.47 3.98
N ASN A 456 -2.96 6.27 4.90
CA ASN A 456 -3.88 7.34 4.57
C ASN A 456 -3.10 8.51 3.95
N SER A 457 -3.54 9.01 2.80
CA SER A 457 -2.86 10.11 2.11
C SER A 457 -3.42 11.50 2.47
N GLY A 458 -4.30 11.59 3.46
CA GLY A 458 -4.82 12.85 4.00
C GLY A 458 -4.11 13.32 5.27
N PHE A 459 -3.19 12.54 5.86
CA PHE A 459 -2.30 13.01 6.92
C PHE A 459 -0.99 12.21 6.97
N TYR A 460 0.13 12.85 6.66
CA TYR A 460 1.45 12.22 6.71
C TYR A 460 2.61 13.20 6.80
N TYR A 461 3.72 12.75 7.37
CA TYR A 461 4.97 13.51 7.49
C TYR A 461 6.08 12.89 6.64
N VAL A 462 6.88 13.72 5.97
CA VAL A 462 7.99 13.31 5.10
C VAL A 462 9.23 14.11 5.41
N ARG A 463 10.35 13.41 5.63
CA ARG A 463 11.67 14.01 5.71
C ARG A 463 12.26 14.19 4.33
N ASN A 464 12.80 15.37 4.05
CA ASN A 464 13.45 15.63 2.78
C ASN A 464 14.78 14.88 2.67
N ASN A 465 14.87 13.92 1.76
CA ASN A 465 16.12 13.27 1.40
C ASN A 465 16.06 12.72 -0.05
N PRO A 466 17.18 12.22 -0.60
CA PRO A 466 17.21 11.71 -1.97
C PRO A 466 16.17 10.62 -2.27
N ARG A 467 15.82 9.75 -1.30
CA ARG A 467 14.82 8.69 -1.49
C ARG A 467 13.41 9.26 -1.62
N THR A 468 13.04 10.20 -0.74
CA THR A 468 11.71 10.82 -0.78
C THR A 468 11.53 11.76 -1.96
N VAL A 469 12.60 12.48 -2.36
CA VAL A 469 12.58 13.32 -3.57
C VAL A 469 12.36 12.44 -4.80
N HIS A 470 13.11 11.34 -4.94
CA HIS A 470 12.91 10.41 -6.04
C HIS A 470 11.52 9.78 -6.03
N PHE A 471 11.04 9.37 -4.85
CA PHE A 471 9.70 8.83 -4.67
C PHE A 471 8.62 9.80 -5.18
N PHE A 472 8.66 11.08 -4.79
CA PHE A 472 7.66 12.04 -5.25
C PHE A 472 7.77 12.34 -6.75
N SER A 473 8.98 12.33 -7.32
CA SER A 473 9.13 12.40 -8.79
C SER A 473 8.54 11.18 -9.49
N ALA A 474 8.71 9.97 -8.95
CA ALA A 474 8.11 8.77 -9.51
C ALA A 474 6.58 8.76 -9.37
N LEU A 475 6.05 9.22 -8.22
CA LEU A 475 4.61 9.37 -8.01
C LEU A 475 4.01 10.40 -8.98
N LEU A 476 4.66 11.55 -9.15
CA LEU A 476 4.27 12.54 -10.16
C LEU A 476 4.26 11.92 -11.56
N ASN A 477 5.27 11.15 -11.94
CA ASN A 477 5.31 10.50 -13.25
C ASN A 477 4.31 9.33 -13.40
N SER A 478 3.59 8.97 -12.34
CA SER A 478 2.54 7.93 -12.34
C SER A 478 1.13 8.53 -12.41
N VAL A 479 0.96 9.70 -13.05
CA VAL A 479 -0.36 10.36 -13.20
C VAL A 479 -1.39 9.44 -13.85
N ASP A 480 -1.00 8.68 -14.87
CA ASP A 480 -1.89 7.75 -15.55
C ASP A 480 -2.47 6.69 -14.61
N LEU A 481 -1.70 6.23 -13.63
CA LEU A 481 -2.16 5.35 -12.56
C LEU A 481 -3.13 6.06 -11.61
N VAL A 482 -2.89 7.33 -11.27
CA VAL A 482 -3.83 8.13 -10.47
C VAL A 482 -5.16 8.29 -11.20
N LEU A 483 -5.12 8.64 -12.49
CA LEU A 483 -6.31 8.74 -13.36
C LEU A 483 -7.04 7.40 -13.45
N LYS A 484 -6.29 6.30 -13.60
CA LYS A 484 -6.88 4.97 -13.75
C LYS A 484 -7.58 4.46 -12.48
N THR A 485 -7.07 4.84 -11.32
CA THR A 485 -7.57 4.39 -10.01
C THR A 485 -8.53 5.38 -9.36
N ASP A 486 -8.72 6.55 -9.99
CA ASP A 486 -9.43 7.72 -9.46
C ASP A 486 -8.95 8.11 -8.04
N SER A 487 -7.67 7.83 -7.72
CA SER A 487 -7.17 7.86 -6.34
C SER A 487 -5.65 7.97 -6.26
N HIS A 488 -5.15 9.12 -5.83
CA HIS A 488 -3.70 9.24 -5.59
C HIS A 488 -3.22 8.36 -4.43
N GLN A 489 -4.06 8.06 -3.42
CA GLN A 489 -3.68 7.17 -2.30
C GLN A 489 -3.27 5.77 -2.79
N GLN A 490 -4.04 5.22 -3.76
CA GLN A 490 -3.74 3.91 -4.34
C GLN A 490 -2.41 3.93 -5.11
N ALA A 491 -2.22 4.94 -5.96
CA ALA A 491 -0.97 5.11 -6.71
C ALA A 491 0.22 5.35 -5.78
N LEU A 492 0.04 6.18 -4.74
CA LEU A 492 1.03 6.48 -3.70
C LEU A 492 1.51 5.20 -3.04
N ILE A 493 0.61 4.35 -2.52
CA ILE A 493 0.97 3.10 -1.84
C ILE A 493 1.67 2.14 -2.81
N ALA A 494 1.17 2.03 -4.05
CA ALA A 494 1.75 1.15 -5.05
C ALA A 494 3.19 1.55 -5.39
N VAL A 495 3.43 2.83 -5.70
CA VAL A 495 4.76 3.36 -6.00
C VAL A 495 5.66 3.29 -4.76
N MET A 496 5.12 3.59 -3.58
CA MET A 496 5.86 3.57 -2.31
C MET A 496 6.36 2.18 -1.97
N ASN A 497 5.54 1.14 -2.15
CA ASN A 497 5.93 -0.23 -1.91
C ASN A 497 7.13 -0.66 -2.78
N GLU A 498 7.14 -0.24 -4.05
CA GLU A 498 8.30 -0.49 -4.92
C GLU A 498 9.54 0.28 -4.46
N HIS A 499 9.38 1.52 -3.96
CA HIS A 499 10.50 2.31 -3.45
C HIS A 499 11.08 1.77 -2.14
N VAL A 500 10.24 1.17 -1.29
CA VAL A 500 10.70 0.45 -0.09
C VAL A 500 11.60 -0.71 -0.52
N SER A 501 11.14 -1.52 -1.48
CA SER A 501 11.90 -2.69 -1.94
C SER A 501 13.17 -2.31 -2.71
N LEU A 502 13.09 -1.32 -3.61
CA LEU A 502 14.15 -1.03 -4.58
C LEU A 502 15.20 -0.05 -4.02
N PHE A 503 14.75 0.96 -3.26
CA PHE A 503 15.62 2.03 -2.77
C PHE A 503 15.77 2.03 -1.24
N GLY A 504 15.11 1.09 -0.55
CA GLY A 504 15.10 1.01 0.90
C GLY A 504 14.35 2.17 1.57
N LEU A 505 13.40 2.81 0.89
CA LEU A 505 12.59 3.89 1.48
C LEU A 505 11.99 3.41 2.81
N LYS A 506 12.23 4.14 3.90
CA LYS A 506 11.79 3.74 5.23
C LYS A 506 10.46 4.38 5.56
N VAL A 507 9.41 3.58 5.58
CA VAL A 507 8.04 4.03 5.82
C VAL A 507 7.57 3.59 7.20
N LYS A 508 6.76 4.39 7.87
CA LYS A 508 6.00 4.01 9.06
C LYS A 508 4.53 4.36 8.88
N VAL A 509 3.64 3.43 9.22
CA VAL A 509 2.22 3.72 9.38
C VAL A 509 1.86 3.48 10.84
N PHE A 510 1.27 4.47 11.50
CA PHE A 510 0.83 4.33 12.88
C PHE A 510 -0.45 3.52 12.91
N SER A 511 -0.45 2.43 13.68
CA SER A 511 -1.61 1.55 13.77
C SER A 511 -2.86 2.32 14.21
N ARG A 512 -4.00 2.00 13.60
CA ARG A 512 -5.33 2.47 14.03
C ARG A 512 -5.70 2.06 15.47
N ASP A 513 -4.88 1.27 16.15
CA ASP A 513 -5.09 0.91 17.56
C ASP A 513 -4.32 1.84 18.53
N THR A 514 -3.50 2.77 18.02
CA THR A 514 -2.84 3.79 18.84
C THR A 514 -3.68 5.07 18.95
N ASP A 515 -3.41 5.88 19.96
CA ASP A 515 -4.29 7.00 20.31
C ASP A 515 -3.97 8.31 19.56
N GLU A 516 -2.82 8.42 18.90
CA GLU A 516 -2.27 9.70 18.43
C GLU A 516 -3.00 10.27 17.21
N PHE A 517 -3.41 9.42 16.27
CA PHE A 517 -3.89 9.83 14.94
C PHE A 517 -5.24 9.17 14.56
N PRO A 518 -6.33 9.45 15.29
CA PRO A 518 -7.64 8.94 14.94
C PRO A 518 -8.22 9.57 13.68
N GLY A 519 -9.16 8.86 13.06
CA GLY A 519 -9.82 9.31 11.85
C GLY A 519 -11.13 8.59 11.56
N GLY A 520 -11.54 8.57 10.29
CA GLY A 520 -12.84 8.04 9.84
C GLY A 520 -13.15 6.62 10.31
N TRP A 521 -12.15 5.72 10.30
CA TRP A 521 -12.33 4.37 10.83
C TRP A 521 -12.81 4.37 12.29
N HIS A 522 -12.22 5.22 13.13
CA HIS A 522 -12.57 5.38 14.54
C HIS A 522 -13.96 5.98 14.71
N TYR A 523 -14.30 6.99 13.92
CA TYR A 523 -15.60 7.64 13.93
C TYR A 523 -16.74 6.67 13.62
N HIS A 524 -16.53 5.80 12.63
CA HIS A 524 -17.54 4.85 12.16
C HIS A 524 -17.49 3.49 12.87
N GLN A 525 -16.68 3.32 13.93
CA GLN A 525 -16.71 2.10 14.74
C GLN A 525 -18.07 1.92 15.40
N LYS A 526 -18.68 0.75 15.22
CA LYS A 526 -19.98 0.41 15.82
C LYS A 526 -20.01 0.56 17.35
N THR A 527 -18.91 0.22 18.02
CA THR A 527 -18.80 0.35 19.48
C THR A 527 -18.60 1.81 19.90
N GLY A 528 -18.03 2.63 19.01
CA GLY A 528 -17.56 3.98 19.31
C GLY A 528 -16.50 4.02 20.41
N LYS A 529 -15.81 2.91 20.71
CA LYS A 529 -14.92 2.78 21.88
C LYS A 529 -13.90 3.92 21.93
N TYR A 530 -13.24 4.18 20.81
CA TYR A 530 -12.25 5.26 20.71
C TYR A 530 -12.90 6.65 20.89
N VAL A 531 -13.94 6.96 20.12
CA VAL A 531 -14.57 8.29 20.17
C VAL A 531 -15.15 8.61 21.55
N ARG A 532 -15.66 7.60 22.28
CA ARG A 532 -16.06 7.78 23.69
C ARG A 532 -14.89 8.21 24.56
N ARG A 533 -13.75 7.53 24.46
CA ARG A 533 -12.54 7.86 25.21
C ARG A 533 -12.03 9.26 24.87
N MET A 534 -12.04 9.62 23.59
CA MET A 534 -11.68 10.95 23.12
C MET A 534 -12.61 12.01 23.73
N LEU A 535 -13.93 11.82 23.65
CA LEU A 535 -14.91 12.78 24.19
C LEU A 535 -14.90 12.88 25.71
N SER A 536 -14.53 11.80 26.42
CA SER A 536 -14.35 11.79 27.88
C SER A 536 -12.98 12.28 28.34
N GLY A 537 -12.05 12.57 27.42
CA GLY A 537 -10.68 12.99 27.73
C GLY A 537 -9.75 11.87 28.23
N THR A 538 -10.10 10.60 28.04
CA THR A 538 -9.24 9.44 28.39
C THR A 538 -8.35 8.98 27.24
N ALA A 539 -8.54 9.55 26.05
CA ALA A 539 -7.57 9.50 24.95
C ALA A 539 -7.05 10.92 24.69
N ASP A 540 -5.77 11.03 24.33
CA ASP A 540 -5.08 12.31 24.09
C ASP A 540 -4.48 12.36 22.67
N PRO A 541 -5.32 12.44 21.62
CA PRO A 541 -4.87 12.52 20.23
C PRO A 541 -4.14 13.82 19.89
N TYR A 542 -3.30 13.79 18.87
CA TYR A 542 -2.76 15.01 18.27
C TYR A 542 -3.77 15.68 17.34
N ILE A 543 -4.49 14.88 16.58
CA ILE A 543 -5.42 15.35 15.55
C ILE A 543 -6.69 14.50 15.52
N PHE A 544 -7.70 14.94 14.78
CA PHE A 544 -8.80 14.10 14.31
C PHE A 544 -9.04 14.33 12.82
N HIS A 545 -9.07 13.26 12.03
CA HIS A 545 -9.30 13.32 10.59
C HIS A 545 -10.73 12.87 10.24
N MET A 546 -11.58 13.76 9.72
CA MET A 546 -12.96 13.43 9.31
C MET A 546 -13.02 12.74 7.93
N SER A 547 -12.28 11.65 7.78
CA SER A 547 -12.26 10.79 6.60
C SER A 547 -13.42 9.78 6.60
N TRP A 548 -13.53 8.98 5.53
CA TRP A 548 -14.58 7.93 5.38
C TRP A 548 -16.02 8.45 5.29
N THR A 549 -16.19 9.67 4.81
CA THR A 549 -17.49 10.31 4.63
C THR A 549 -17.95 10.25 3.16
N MET A 550 -19.27 10.29 2.94
CA MET A 550 -19.85 10.20 1.60
C MET A 550 -19.55 11.44 0.75
N ASN A 551 -19.58 12.61 1.37
CA ASN A 551 -19.40 13.92 0.75
C ASN A 551 -19.00 14.94 1.81
N LYS A 552 -18.72 16.18 1.36
CA LYS A 552 -18.38 17.32 2.22
C LYS A 552 -19.48 17.62 3.23
N ASP A 553 -20.74 17.69 2.82
CA ASP A 553 -21.84 18.10 3.72
C ASP A 553 -21.94 17.20 4.95
N ASN A 554 -21.79 15.88 4.78
CA ASN A 554 -21.76 14.97 5.92
C ASN A 554 -20.58 15.24 6.86
N LYS A 555 -19.42 15.69 6.37
CA LYS A 555 -18.29 16.07 7.24
C LYS A 555 -18.67 17.23 8.15
N LEU A 556 -19.35 18.25 7.62
CA LEU A 556 -19.80 19.42 8.40
C LEU A 556 -20.73 18.97 9.52
N LEU A 557 -21.77 18.19 9.18
CA LEU A 557 -22.74 17.68 10.16
C LEU A 557 -22.05 16.80 11.22
N PHE A 558 -21.11 15.96 10.83
CA PHE A 558 -20.37 15.12 11.76
C PHE A 558 -19.47 15.93 12.69
N LEU A 559 -18.81 16.98 12.20
CA LEU A 559 -17.97 17.87 13.01
C LEU A 559 -18.81 18.70 14.00
N GLN A 560 -19.94 19.26 13.56
CA GLN A 560 -20.89 19.94 14.45
C GLN A 560 -21.36 19.01 15.56
N GLN A 561 -21.79 17.81 15.20
CA GLN A 561 -22.28 16.84 16.17
C GLN A 561 -21.19 16.34 17.13
N LEU A 562 -19.95 16.20 16.65
CA LEU A 562 -18.80 15.81 17.47
C LEU A 562 -18.34 16.92 18.42
N GLY A 563 -18.82 18.16 18.21
CA GLY A 563 -18.39 19.35 18.95
C GLY A 563 -17.03 19.86 18.50
N GLU A 564 -16.73 19.72 17.21
CA GLU A 564 -15.49 20.14 16.57
C GLU A 564 -15.73 21.12 15.40
N TRP A 565 -16.87 21.82 15.43
CA TRP A 565 -17.21 22.87 14.48
C TRP A 565 -17.16 24.25 15.14
N TYR A 566 -16.49 25.21 14.50
CA TYR A 566 -16.20 26.53 15.06
C TYR A 566 -16.46 27.68 14.08
N VAL A 567 -17.10 27.41 12.94
CA VAL A 567 -17.43 28.46 11.95
C VAL A 567 -18.88 28.90 12.16
N LYS A 568 -19.10 30.21 12.38
CA LYS A 568 -20.44 30.80 12.50
C LYS A 568 -21.25 30.60 11.22
N ASP A 569 -22.55 30.33 11.35
CA ASP A 569 -23.46 30.02 10.24
C ASP A 569 -23.49 31.12 9.16
N GLU A 570 -23.38 32.38 9.57
CA GLU A 570 -23.37 33.54 8.65
C GLU A 570 -22.18 33.56 7.69
N CYS A 571 -21.11 32.83 8.02
CA CYS A 571 -19.90 32.71 7.20
C CYS A 571 -19.84 31.42 6.38
N VAL A 572 -20.79 30.50 6.55
CA VAL A 572 -20.86 29.26 5.79
C VAL A 572 -21.30 29.58 4.35
N HIS A 573 -20.60 29.02 3.36
CA HIS A 573 -20.81 29.28 1.93
C HIS A 573 -20.58 30.75 1.49
N LYS A 574 -19.81 31.54 2.26
CA LYS A 574 -19.51 32.94 1.94
C LYS A 574 -18.06 33.15 1.53
N LYS A 575 -17.87 33.98 0.50
CA LYS A 575 -16.56 34.56 0.15
C LYS A 575 -16.24 35.71 1.11
N PRO A 576 -14.96 36.00 1.37
CA PRO A 576 -14.58 37.19 2.14
C PRO A 576 -15.19 38.49 1.62
N SER A 577 -15.26 38.65 0.29
CA SER A 577 -15.86 39.80 -0.37
C SER A 577 -17.39 39.94 -0.21
N GLU A 578 -18.06 38.90 0.29
CA GLU A 578 -19.51 38.91 0.58
C GLU A 578 -19.82 39.25 2.05
N LEU A 579 -18.78 39.45 2.88
CA LEU A 579 -18.90 39.77 4.29
C LEU A 579 -18.45 41.22 4.53
N ASP A 580 -19.30 41.98 5.21
CA ASP A 580 -18.96 43.34 5.66
C ASP A 580 -18.09 43.24 6.92
N PHE A 581 -16.77 43.13 6.75
CA PHE A 581 -15.85 43.10 7.88
C PHE A 581 -15.84 44.45 8.61
N VAL A 582 -16.22 44.44 9.89
CA VAL A 582 -16.24 45.64 10.74
C VAL A 582 -14.85 45.98 11.30
N VAL A 583 -13.90 45.05 11.21
CA VAL A 583 -12.57 45.18 11.82
C VAL A 583 -11.59 45.82 10.83
N GLU A 584 -11.50 47.16 10.86
CA GLU A 584 -10.42 47.89 10.20
C GLU A 584 -9.06 47.46 10.82
N ASP A 585 -8.05 47.21 9.97
CA ASP A 585 -6.67 46.82 10.33
C ASP A 585 -6.40 45.40 10.88
N SER A 586 -7.34 44.45 10.76
CA SER A 586 -7.04 43.04 11.10
C SER A 586 -6.16 42.35 10.03
N SER A 587 -5.18 41.56 10.49
CA SER A 587 -4.41 40.64 9.62
C SER A 587 -5.14 39.33 9.31
N SER A 588 -6.28 39.07 9.96
CA SER A 588 -7.13 37.90 9.72
C SER A 588 -8.63 38.22 9.87
N PRO A 589 -9.17 39.17 9.09
CA PRO A 589 -10.51 39.73 9.30
C PRO A 589 -11.61 38.67 9.23
N PHE A 590 -11.48 37.67 8.35
CA PHE A 590 -12.45 36.57 8.27
C PHE A 590 -12.44 35.75 9.54
N ALA A 591 -11.26 35.40 10.05
CA ALA A 591 -11.19 34.57 11.24
C ALA A 591 -11.66 35.30 12.51
N ASP A 592 -11.51 36.62 12.57
CA ASP A 592 -11.95 37.40 13.73
C ASP A 592 -13.48 37.52 13.80
N GLU A 593 -14.14 37.62 12.65
CA GLU A 593 -15.61 37.66 12.58
C GLU A 593 -16.22 36.25 12.57
N CYS A 594 -15.67 35.30 11.82
CA CYS A 594 -16.33 34.03 11.53
C CYS A 594 -16.01 32.88 12.50
N CYS A 595 -14.97 33.01 13.34
CA CYS A 595 -14.63 31.97 14.29
C CYS A 595 -15.39 32.14 15.60
N ALA A 596 -16.08 31.08 16.03
CA ALA A 596 -16.67 30.99 17.35
C ALA A 596 -15.60 30.65 18.41
N ALA A 597 -15.75 31.20 19.62
CA ALA A 597 -14.87 30.88 20.75
C ALA A 597 -15.11 29.45 21.28
N GLU A 598 -16.38 29.04 21.33
CA GLU A 598 -16.82 27.71 21.77
C GLU A 598 -17.35 26.90 20.57
N PRO A 599 -17.30 25.57 20.61
CA PRO A 599 -17.79 24.75 19.51
C PRO A 599 -19.30 24.91 19.33
N ILE A 600 -19.73 25.00 18.08
CA ILE A 600 -21.14 25.01 17.68
C ILE A 600 -21.59 23.54 17.55
N ILE A 601 -22.46 23.13 18.47
CA ILE A 601 -22.91 21.73 18.58
C ILE A 601 -24.34 21.62 18.11
N GLU A 602 -24.58 20.78 17.11
CA GLU A 602 -25.92 20.47 16.60
C GLU A 602 -26.12 18.96 16.45
N CYS A 603 -27.32 18.48 16.79
CA CYS A 603 -27.66 17.07 16.75
C CYS A 603 -28.31 16.69 15.41
N HIS A 604 -27.57 15.92 14.60
CA HIS A 604 -27.99 15.53 13.25
C HIS A 604 -28.44 14.08 13.16
N TYR A 605 -27.71 13.17 13.81
CA TYR A 605 -27.90 11.73 13.69
C TYR A 605 -27.76 11.00 15.02
N ARG A 606 -28.84 10.31 15.44
CA ARG A 606 -28.85 9.59 16.72
C ARG A 606 -27.87 8.43 16.79
N ASP A 607 -27.53 7.85 15.63
CA ASP A 607 -26.73 6.63 15.46
C ASP A 607 -25.26 6.89 15.16
N LYS A 608 -24.83 8.15 15.18
CA LYS A 608 -23.43 8.55 15.04
C LYS A 608 -22.87 9.13 16.35
N PRO A 609 -21.54 9.11 16.55
CA PRO A 609 -20.93 9.73 17.71
C PRO A 609 -21.31 11.21 17.83
N SER A 610 -21.51 11.66 19.07
CA SER A 610 -21.96 13.03 19.37
C SER A 610 -21.41 13.49 20.72
N LYS A 611 -21.15 14.80 20.84
CA LYS A 611 -20.71 15.43 22.11
C LYS A 611 -21.81 15.42 23.16
N ILE A 612 -23.05 15.59 22.71
CA ILE A 612 -24.27 15.60 23.54
C ILE A 612 -25.23 14.49 23.08
N PRO A 613 -26.16 14.02 23.94
CA PRO A 613 -27.13 13.01 23.55
C PRO A 613 -28.13 13.47 22.47
N CYS A 614 -28.06 12.88 21.28
CA CYS A 614 -28.95 13.17 20.15
C CYS A 614 -30.08 12.12 19.99
N TYR A 615 -30.89 11.89 21.02
CA TYR A 615 -31.88 10.79 21.00
C TYR A 615 -32.98 10.94 19.94
N ASP A 616 -33.41 12.18 19.70
CA ASP A 616 -34.56 12.50 18.84
C ASP A 616 -34.19 12.70 17.36
N SER A 617 -32.89 12.77 17.04
CA SER A 617 -32.41 12.94 15.67
C SER A 617 -32.68 11.70 14.82
N PRO A 618 -32.92 11.85 13.50
CA PRO A 618 -33.07 10.69 12.61
C PRO A 618 -31.77 9.86 12.55
N PRO A 619 -31.83 8.55 12.29
CA PRO A 619 -30.63 7.78 11.98
C PRO A 619 -30.19 8.00 10.52
N ILE A 620 -28.88 7.99 10.25
CA ILE A 620 -28.37 7.98 8.87
C ILE A 620 -28.14 6.55 8.34
N ASP A 621 -27.78 5.61 9.23
CA ASP A 621 -27.62 4.21 8.86
C ASP A 621 -28.96 3.48 8.91
N LYS A 622 -29.14 2.53 7.99
CA LYS A 622 -30.33 1.68 7.98
C LYS A 622 -30.42 0.89 9.30
N ASN A 623 -31.52 1.06 10.02
CA ASN A 623 -31.74 0.49 11.36
C ASN A 623 -30.72 0.98 12.41
N GLY A 624 -30.17 2.18 12.22
CA GLY A 624 -29.25 2.83 13.15
C GLY A 624 -29.86 2.98 14.54
N LYS A 625 -29.21 2.33 15.52
CA LYS A 625 -29.54 2.45 16.94
C LYS A 625 -28.84 3.66 17.52
N SER A 626 -29.42 4.28 18.55
CA SER A 626 -28.78 5.43 19.19
C SER A 626 -27.40 5.07 19.71
N TRP A 627 -26.42 5.93 19.44
CA TRP A 627 -25.06 5.81 19.96
C TRP A 627 -25.05 5.94 21.49
N TRP A 628 -26.01 6.67 22.09
CA TRP A 628 -26.12 6.89 23.53
C TRP A 628 -26.98 5.86 24.28
N LEU A 629 -27.27 4.68 23.70
CA LEU A 629 -28.12 3.67 24.37
C LEU A 629 -27.59 3.26 25.76
N PRO A 630 -28.48 3.01 26.76
CA PRO A 630 -28.12 2.77 28.17
C PRO A 630 -27.20 1.57 28.44
N ASN A 631 -27.11 0.61 27.53
CA ASN A 631 -26.23 -0.55 27.64
C ASN A 631 -24.82 -0.32 27.05
N ASN A 632 -24.59 0.84 26.43
CA ASN A 632 -23.26 1.33 26.06
C ASN A 632 -22.71 2.24 27.16
N LYS A 633 -22.75 1.78 28.43
CA LYS A 633 -22.17 2.55 29.53
C LYS A 633 -20.71 2.84 29.22
N LEU A 634 -20.38 4.13 29.23
CA LEU A 634 -19.03 4.64 29.39
C LEU A 634 -18.42 3.91 30.60
N TYR A 635 -17.47 3.02 30.31
CA TYR A 635 -16.49 2.54 31.28
C TYR A 635 -15.25 3.42 31.17
#